data_AF-A0A084T7K0-F1
#
_entry.id   AF-A0A084T7K0-F1
#
_cell.length_a   1.000
_cell.length_b   1.000
_cell.length_c   1.000
_cell.angle_alpha   90.00
_cell.angle_beta   90.00
_cell.angle_gamma   90.00
#
_symmetry.space_group_name_H-M   'P 1'
#
loop_
_entity.id
_entity.type
_entity.pdbx_description
1 polymer ?
#
loop_
_entity_poly.entity_id
_entity_poly.type
_entity_poly.pdbx_seq_one_letter_code
_entity_poly.pdbx_strand_id
1 'polypeptide(L)'
;MEHFILLCNLELSLMVLNAKQKYIAVSVEDSASCFEAIDIALDLGNRNVPLSARTLEVLEHIKSLDINVYESFVYAYNGAVSLHGHYEDEIFQED
;
A
#
# COMPACT_ATOMS: atom_id res chain seq x y z
N MET A 1 -15.43 13.95 4.98
CA MET A 1 -14.40 14.90 4.52
C MET A 1 -13.00 14.40 4.88
N GLU A 2 -12.77 13.95 6.12
CA GLU A 2 -11.49 13.40 6.58
C GLU A 2 -11.01 12.16 5.80
N HIS A 3 -11.90 11.20 5.51
CA HIS A 3 -11.57 10.03 4.68
C HIS A 3 -11.09 10.39 3.27
N PHE A 4 -11.64 11.45 2.68
CA PHE A 4 -11.25 11.88 1.34
C PHE A 4 -9.86 12.53 1.33
N ILE A 5 -9.58 13.39 2.31
CA ILE A 5 -8.26 14.01 2.49
C ILE A 5 -7.19 12.94 2.73
N LEU A 6 -7.51 11.95 3.56
CA LEU A 6 -6.60 10.83 3.83
C LEU A 6 -6.31 10.01 2.57
N LEU A 7 -7.33 9.67 1.78
CA LEU A 7 -7.15 8.94 0.52
C LEU A 7 -6.21 9.72 -0.42
N CYS A 8 -6.43 11.02 -0.58
CA CYS A 8 -5.56 11.87 -1.39
C CYS A 8 -4.12 11.88 -0.85
N ASN A 9 -3.92 11.90 0.47
CA ASN A 9 -2.59 11.86 1.06
C ASN A 9 -1.88 10.52 0.81
N LEU A 10 -2.60 9.40 0.92
CA LEU A 10 -2.03 8.08 0.65
C LEU A 10 -1.68 7.90 -0.84
N GLU A 11 -2.54 8.36 -1.74
CA GLU A 11 -2.25 8.40 -3.18
C GLU A 11 -1.02 9.27 -3.49
N LEU A 12 -0.89 10.43 -2.84
CA LEU A 12 0.27 11.30 -2.98
C LEU A 12 1.55 10.64 -2.47
N SER A 13 1.51 9.98 -1.31
CA SER A 13 2.66 9.25 -0.76
C SER A 13 3.17 8.18 -1.73
N LEU A 14 2.26 7.44 -2.37
CA LEU A 14 2.63 6.42 -3.35
C LEU A 14 3.24 7.03 -4.62
N MET A 15 2.71 8.17 -5.09
CA MET A 15 3.28 8.89 -6.23
C MET A 15 4.68 9.45 -5.92
N VAL A 16 4.89 9.94 -4.70
CA VAL A 16 6.21 10.41 -4.23
C VAL A 16 7.20 9.25 -4.19
N LEU A 17 6.79 8.09 -3.66
CA LEU A 17 7.62 6.88 -3.66
C LEU A 17 8.04 6.48 -5.08
N ASN A 18 7.10 6.42 -6.02
CA ASN A 18 7.37 6.14 -7.43
C ASN A 18 8.35 7.18 -8.04
N ALA A 19 8.19 8.46 -7.70
CA ALA A 19 9.10 9.51 -8.17
C ALA A 19 10.52 9.34 -7.58
N LYS A 20 10.64 9.00 -6.29
CA LYS A 20 11.93 8.71 -5.65
C LYS A 20 12.66 7.58 -6.35
N GLN A 21 11.97 6.45 -6.60
CA GLN A 21 12.53 5.30 -7.31
C GLN A 21 13.03 5.65 -8.72
N LYS A 22 12.30 6.52 -9.42
CA LYS A 22 12.62 6.89 -10.80
C LYS A 22 13.77 7.89 -10.92
N TYR A 23 13.91 8.82 -9.98
CA TYR A 23 14.76 10.01 -10.15
C TYR A 23 15.89 10.15 -9.13
N ILE A 24 15.86 9.41 -8.02
CA ILE A 24 16.95 9.41 -7.04
C ILE A 24 17.86 8.21 -7.35
N ALA A 25 19.15 8.46 -7.53
CA ALA A 25 20.13 7.41 -7.82
C ALA A 25 20.08 6.36 -6.71
N VAL A 26 19.80 5.11 -7.09
CA VAL A 26 19.70 3.95 -6.21
C VAL A 26 21.08 3.70 -5.56
N SER A 27 21.34 4.34 -4.43
CA SER A 27 22.47 4.04 -3.57
C SER A 27 21.95 3.41 -2.29
N VAL A 28 22.08 2.09 -2.18
CA VAL A 28 22.04 1.29 -0.94
C VAL A 28 20.70 1.27 -0.16
N GLU A 29 19.66 2.00 -0.57
CA GLU A 29 18.37 2.08 0.15
C GLU A 29 17.20 1.28 -0.45
N ASP A 30 17.44 0.16 -1.13
CA ASP A 30 16.37 -0.70 -1.67
C ASP A 30 15.37 -1.15 -0.59
N SER A 31 15.85 -1.34 0.64
CA SER A 31 15.00 -1.68 1.79
C SER A 31 14.14 -0.52 2.27
N ALA A 32 14.60 0.73 2.19
CA ALA A 32 13.85 1.90 2.65
C ALA A 32 12.59 2.12 1.79
N SER A 33 12.70 1.92 0.48
CA SER A 33 11.55 2.00 -0.43
C SER A 33 10.53 0.88 -0.18
N CYS A 34 11.01 -0.33 0.17
CA CYS A 34 10.13 -1.43 0.56
C CYS A 34 9.37 -1.12 1.86
N PHE A 35 10.03 -0.55 2.88
CA PHE A 35 9.37 -0.16 4.13
C PHE A 35 8.35 0.96 3.92
N GLU A 36 8.69 2.00 3.14
CA GLU A 36 7.73 3.07 2.79
C GLU A 36 6.48 2.49 2.07
N ALA A 37 6.68 1.52 1.15
CA ALA A 37 5.57 0.85 0.49
C ALA A 37 4.70 0.02 1.44
N ILE A 38 5.32 -0.70 2.39
CA ILE A 38 4.61 -1.49 3.41
C ILE A 38 3.75 -0.56 4.28
N ASP A 39 4.30 0.56 4.76
CA ASP A 39 3.57 1.48 5.63
C ASP A 39 2.32 2.03 4.93
N ILE A 40 2.46 2.47 3.67
CA ILE A 40 1.33 2.96 2.85
C ILE A 40 0.29 1.85 2.65
N ALA A 41 0.74 0.63 2.34
CA ALA A 41 -0.13 -0.52 2.09
C ALA A 41 -0.91 -0.95 3.34
N LEU A 42 -0.28 -0.97 4.51
CA LEU A 42 -0.92 -1.27 5.79
C LEU A 42 -1.97 -0.20 6.12
N ASP A 43 -1.66 1.08 5.92
CA ASP A 43 -2.62 2.17 6.17
C ASP A 43 -3.86 2.06 5.27
N LEU A 44 -3.69 1.70 4.00
CA LEU A 44 -4.79 1.48 3.07
C LEU A 44 -5.60 0.23 3.45
N GLY A 45 -4.92 -0.90 3.67
CA GLY A 45 -5.57 -2.17 3.94
C GLY A 45 -6.28 -2.20 5.30
N ASN A 46 -5.68 -1.63 6.35
CA ASN A 46 -6.28 -1.56 7.69
C ASN A 46 -7.52 -0.68 7.75
N ARG A 47 -7.70 0.20 6.77
CA ARG A 47 -8.89 1.06 6.67
C ARG A 47 -9.88 0.53 5.64
N ASN A 48 -9.62 -0.67 5.10
CA ASN A 48 -10.38 -1.31 4.04
C ASN A 48 -10.62 -0.37 2.83
N VAL A 49 -9.59 0.42 2.49
CA VAL A 49 -9.67 1.42 1.43
C VAL A 49 -9.38 0.74 0.09
N PRO A 50 -10.34 0.69 -0.84
CA PRO A 50 -10.12 0.10 -2.15
C PRO A 50 -9.10 0.92 -2.96
N LEU A 51 -8.22 0.23 -3.68
CA LEU A 51 -7.25 0.87 -4.56
C LEU A 51 -7.98 1.52 -5.75
N SER A 52 -7.76 2.82 -5.96
CA SER A 52 -8.30 3.53 -7.11
C SER A 52 -7.59 3.12 -8.41
N ALA A 53 -8.23 3.34 -9.57
CA ALA A 53 -7.59 3.07 -10.88
C ALA A 53 -6.23 3.80 -11.01
N ARG A 54 -6.17 5.04 -10.51
CA ARG A 54 -4.94 5.83 -10.47
C ARG A 54 -3.87 5.21 -9.57
N THR A 55 -4.26 4.66 -8.42
CA THR A 55 -3.35 3.95 -7.51
C THR A 55 -2.76 2.72 -8.19
N LEU A 56 -3.59 1.95 -8.91
CA LEU A 56 -3.15 0.79 -9.67
C LEU A 56 -2.15 1.16 -10.77
N GLU A 57 -2.38 2.26 -11.50
CA GLU A 57 -1.43 2.76 -12.50
C GLU A 57 -0.06 3.11 -11.89
N VAL A 58 -0.06 3.74 -10.71
CA VAL A 58 1.19 4.05 -9.99
C VAL A 58 1.89 2.77 -9.54
N LEU A 59 1.16 1.77 -9.05
CA LEU A 59 1.72 0.47 -8.65
C LEU A 59 2.35 -0.28 -9.83
N GLU A 60 1.73 -0.24 -11.02
CA GLU A 60 2.32 -0.85 -12.22
C GLU A 60 3.61 -0.13 -12.66
N HIS A 61 3.70 1.19 -12.48
CA HIS A 61 4.96 1.91 -12.68
C HIS A 61 6.02 1.49 -11.67
N ILE A 62 5.68 1.42 -10.38
CA ILE A 62 6.58 0.94 -9.32
C ILE A 62 7.09 -0.46 -9.66
N LYS A 63 6.19 -1.37 -10.06
CA LYS A 63 6.53 -2.74 -10.47
C LYS A 63 7.54 -2.79 -11.60
N SER A 64 7.44 -1.88 -12.57
CA SER A 64 8.38 -1.80 -13.69
C SER A 64 9.77 -1.28 -13.28
N LEU A 65 9.85 -0.51 -12.19
CA LEU A 65 11.09 0.07 -11.67
C LEU A 65 11.77 -0.87 -10.67
N ASP A 66 11.00 -1.38 -9.71
CA ASP A 66 11.43 -2.31 -8.67
C ASP A 66 10.28 -3.22 -8.24
N ILE A 67 10.40 -4.49 -8.62
CA ILE A 67 9.42 -5.54 -8.32
C ILE A 67 9.32 -5.82 -6.81
N ASN A 68 10.40 -5.66 -6.03
CA ASN A 68 10.39 -5.97 -4.60
C ASN A 68 9.53 -4.98 -3.83
N VAL A 69 9.55 -3.71 -4.22
CA VAL A 69 8.72 -2.66 -3.61
C VAL A 69 7.24 -2.89 -3.94
N TYR A 70 6.93 -3.27 -5.18
CA TYR A 70 5.58 -3.69 -5.56
C TYR A 70 5.09 -4.90 -4.76
N GLU A 71 5.90 -5.95 -4.67
CA GLU A 71 5.54 -7.18 -3.93
C GLU A 71 5.37 -6.90 -2.43
N SER A 72 6.23 -6.06 -1.85
CA SER A 72 6.12 -5.61 -0.45
C SER A 72 4.81 -4.87 -0.19
N PHE A 73 4.41 -3.96 -1.11
CA PHE A 73 3.11 -3.29 -1.04
C PHE A 73 1.96 -4.29 -1.10
N VAL A 74 1.93 -5.17 -2.12
CA VAL A 74 0.83 -6.11 -2.36
C VAL A 74 0.67 -7.07 -1.19
N TYR A 75 1.79 -7.59 -0.67
CA TYR A 75 1.80 -8.48 0.48
C TYR A 75 1.18 -7.81 1.72
N ALA A 76 1.64 -6.59 2.06
CA ALA A 76 1.15 -5.85 3.22
C ALA A 76 -0.33 -5.45 3.07
N TYR A 77 -0.74 -4.96 1.90
CA TYR A 77 -2.13 -4.57 1.64
C TYR A 77 -3.07 -5.76 1.75
N ASN A 78 -2.76 -6.88 1.09
CA ASN A 78 -3.59 -8.07 1.13
C ASN A 78 -3.66 -8.65 2.54
N GLY A 79 -2.53 -8.70 3.27
CA GLY A 79 -2.52 -9.15 4.66
C GLY A 79 -3.42 -8.30 5.56
N ALA A 80 -3.36 -6.97 5.42
CA ALA A 80 -4.18 -6.05 6.19
C ALA A 80 -5.68 -6.15 5.84
N VAL A 81 -6.04 -6.29 4.56
CA VAL A 81 -7.44 -6.49 4.14
C VAL A 81 -7.98 -7.85 4.60
N SER A 82 -7.19 -8.92 4.49
CA SER A 82 -7.59 -10.26 4.92
C SER A 82 -7.84 -10.35 6.43
N LEU A 83 -7.11 -9.59 7.26
CA LEU A 83 -7.40 -9.50 8.69
C LEU A 83 -8.82 -8.99 8.95
N HIS A 84 -9.33 -8.06 8.15
CA HIS A 84 -10.69 -7.56 8.29
C HIS A 84 -11.76 -8.58 7.86
N GLY A 85 -11.41 -9.51 6.95
CA GLY A 85 -12.29 -10.61 6.55
C GLY A 85 -12.43 -11.72 7.59
N HIS A 86 -11.50 -11.85 8.54
CA HIS A 86 -11.55 -12.88 9.58
C HIS A 86 -12.28 -12.45 10.86
N TYR A 87 -12.47 -11.13 11.10
CA TYR A 87 -13.21 -10.64 12.27
C TYR A 87 -14.73 -10.66 12.10
N GLU A 88 -15.26 -10.86 10.89
CA GLU A 88 -16.72 -10.99 10.69
C GLU A 88 -17.23 -12.42 10.96
N ASP A 89 -16.36 -13.44 10.95
CA ASP A 89 -16.74 -14.84 11.12
C ASP A 89 -16.55 -15.39 12.57
N GLU A 90 -15.86 -14.67 13.46
CA GLU A 90 -15.58 -15.15 14.83
C GLU A 90 -16.50 -14.56 15.92
N ILE A 91 -17.55 -13.79 15.57
CA ILE A 91 -18.44 -13.14 16.58
C ILE A 91 -19.72 -13.96 16.87
N PHE A 92 -19.97 -15.09 16.21
CA PHE A 92 -21.14 -15.94 16.49
C PHE A 92 -20.80 -17.42 16.65
N GLN A 93 -20.15 -17.78 17.76
CA GLN A 93 -20.27 -19.12 18.37
C GLN A 93 -20.29 -19.05 19.90
N GLU A 94 -21.35 -18.47 20.45
CA GLU A 94 -21.98 -18.81 21.75
C GLU A 94 -23.49 -18.60 21.46
N ASP A 95 -24.40 -19.57 21.55
CA ASP A 95 -24.62 -20.69 22.47
C ASP A 95 -25.17 -21.96 21.78
#